data_AF-K9E189-F1
#
_entry.id   AF-K9E189-F1
#
_cell.length_a   1.000
_cell.length_b   1.000
_cell.length_c   1.000
_cell.angle_alpha   90.00
_cell.angle_beta   90.00
_cell.angle_gamma   90.00
#
_symmetry.space_group_name_H-M   'P 1'
#
loop_
_entity.id
_entity.type
_entity.pdbx_description
1 polymer ?
#
loop_
_entity_poly.entity_id
_entity_poly.type
_entity_poly.pdbx_seq_one_letter_code
_entity_poly.pdbx_strand_id
1 'polypeptide(L)'
;MERADKAVLRLAIGLALAVLLAYGLALSSPFVLCVMTVLMLSKPGPPMPLLKGMVVALLVAAVLAAGVLMVPLLEHYASVALVLTALLLYTVFFIGLQSGSPLANIVAIAFTLIPVAGVVDQALVPAISTAIALGLFVGVLVGSLSHALFPDGADPAARPAPPAVAAHTARWRAVQATLVVMPVLVLALVNPAFYLSAIIKSVLLGQQAGSTGARSAGRILVGSTLAGAGMATLAWFGLAVLPTLWMLVLWMAAAALWSGARIFGLKASALPPSFWSNALVTMLILLGPAIEDSVVGKDVGHASLVRVSLFIALALYAWAVVWALEWWRTARALRLGRVNKQQDV
;
A
#
# COMPACT_ATOMS: atom_id res chain seq x y z
N MET A 1 -21.51 11.66 17.78
CA MET A 1 -20.52 10.82 17.05
C MET A 1 -19.14 11.32 17.40
N GLU A 2 -18.32 10.46 18.00
CA GLU A 2 -16.92 10.79 18.27
C GLU A 2 -16.13 10.89 16.95
N ARG A 3 -14.96 11.54 16.97
CA ARG A 3 -14.10 11.70 15.78
C ARG A 3 -13.75 10.34 15.14
N ALA A 4 -13.57 9.31 15.97
CA ALA A 4 -13.26 7.96 15.51
C ALA A 4 -14.44 7.28 14.79
N ASP A 5 -15.69 7.47 15.24
CA ASP A 5 -16.89 6.97 14.55
C ASP A 5 -17.00 7.55 13.13
N LYS A 6 -16.76 8.85 13.01
CA LYS A 6 -16.77 9.56 11.72
C LYS A 6 -15.72 9.01 10.77
N ALA A 7 -14.50 8.79 11.26
CA ALA A 7 -13.40 8.26 10.46
C ALA A 7 -13.68 6.83 9.96
N VAL A 8 -14.32 6.00 10.78
CA VAL A 8 -14.76 4.65 10.40
C VAL A 8 -15.85 4.69 9.34
N LEU A 9 -16.87 5.53 9.52
CA LEU A 9 -17.95 5.67 8.56
C LEU A 9 -17.44 6.22 7.24
N ARG A 10 -16.55 7.22 7.27
CA ARG A 10 -15.87 7.76 6.10
C ARG A 10 -15.14 6.66 5.32
N LEU A 11 -14.35 5.83 6.00
CA LEU A 11 -13.63 4.71 5.38
C LEU A 11 -14.59 3.71 4.72
N ALA A 12 -15.67 3.34 5.41
CA ALA A 12 -16.66 2.40 4.90
C ALA A 12 -17.43 2.93 3.69
N ILE A 13 -17.93 4.17 3.76
CA ILE A 13 -18.62 4.84 2.65
C ILE A 13 -17.65 5.00 1.47
N GLY A 14 -16.41 5.43 1.74
CA GLY A 14 -15.42 5.62 0.68
C GLY A 14 -15.06 4.33 -0.03
N LEU A 15 -14.87 3.23 0.70
CA LEU A 15 -14.62 1.94 0.08
C LEU A 15 -15.85 1.40 -0.66
N ALA A 16 -17.05 1.56 -0.10
CA ALA A 16 -18.30 1.17 -0.76
C ALA A 16 -18.50 1.90 -2.09
N LEU A 17 -18.30 3.23 -2.11
CA LEU A 17 -18.41 4.07 -3.30
C LEU A 17 -17.30 3.75 -4.31
N ALA A 18 -16.08 3.50 -3.84
CA ALA A 18 -14.97 3.05 -4.69
C ALA A 18 -15.32 1.73 -5.41
N VAL A 19 -15.86 0.75 -4.69
CA VAL A 19 -16.28 -0.54 -5.27
C VAL A 19 -17.43 -0.35 -6.26
N LEU A 20 -18.43 0.46 -5.90
CA LEU A 20 -19.58 0.74 -6.76
C LEU A 20 -19.14 1.38 -8.09
N LEU A 21 -18.25 2.37 -8.04
CA LEU A 21 -17.71 3.01 -9.25
C LEU A 21 -16.80 2.07 -10.02
N ALA A 22 -15.90 1.37 -9.34
CA ALA A 22 -14.89 0.54 -9.98
C ALA A 22 -15.50 -0.63 -10.75
N TYR A 23 -16.43 -1.35 -10.13
CA TYR A 23 -17.09 -2.50 -10.75
C TYR A 23 -18.35 -2.09 -11.54
N GLY A 24 -19.04 -1.02 -11.16
CA GLY A 24 -20.21 -0.51 -11.90
C GLY A 24 -19.84 0.14 -13.23
N LEU A 25 -18.68 0.78 -13.33
CA LEU A 25 -18.13 1.32 -14.58
C LEU A 25 -17.27 0.30 -15.35
N ALA A 26 -17.16 -0.94 -14.86
CA ALA A 26 -16.33 -1.99 -15.45
C ALA A 26 -14.89 -1.55 -15.76
N LEU A 27 -14.23 -0.88 -14.80
CA LEU A 27 -12.84 -0.46 -14.96
C LEU A 27 -11.93 -1.69 -15.14
N SER A 28 -10.86 -1.55 -15.93
CA SER A 28 -9.91 -2.65 -16.19
C SER A 28 -9.06 -3.06 -14.98
N SER A 29 -9.00 -2.24 -13.92
CA SER A 29 -8.24 -2.54 -12.70
C SER A 29 -8.96 -2.00 -11.45
N PRO A 30 -10.14 -2.56 -11.13
CA PRO A 30 -11.05 -2.01 -10.13
C PRO A 30 -10.46 -2.04 -8.70
N PHE A 31 -9.60 -3.02 -8.43
CA PHE A 31 -8.95 -3.14 -7.12
C PHE A 31 -7.96 -2.00 -6.84
N VAL A 32 -7.29 -1.46 -7.86
CA VAL A 32 -6.31 -0.36 -7.71
C VAL A 32 -7.01 0.88 -7.18
N LEU A 33 -8.16 1.23 -7.75
CA LEU A 33 -9.02 2.31 -7.28
C LEU A 33 -9.37 2.12 -5.80
N CYS A 34 -9.86 0.94 -5.44
CA CYS A 34 -10.25 0.61 -4.06
C CYS A 34 -9.07 0.76 -3.07
N VAL A 35 -7.89 0.26 -3.44
CA VAL A 35 -6.69 0.37 -2.60
C VAL A 35 -6.27 1.83 -2.43
N MET A 36 -6.25 2.63 -3.51
CA MET A 36 -5.89 4.05 -3.42
C MET A 36 -6.86 4.83 -2.52
N THR A 37 -8.17 4.59 -2.65
CA THR A 37 -9.18 5.19 -1.78
C THR A 37 -8.94 4.84 -0.31
N VAL A 38 -8.70 3.56 -0.01
CA VAL A 38 -8.46 3.09 1.38
C VAL A 38 -7.18 3.67 1.94
N LEU A 39 -6.09 3.71 1.18
CA LEU A 39 -4.81 4.29 1.63
C LEU A 39 -4.97 5.78 1.97
N MET A 40 -5.79 6.50 1.21
CA MET A 40 -6.08 7.90 1.48
C MET A 40 -6.96 8.09 2.73
N LEU A 41 -7.99 7.26 2.91
CA LEU A 41 -8.97 7.42 3.99
C LEU A 41 -8.54 6.83 5.33
N SER A 42 -7.60 5.89 5.34
CA SER A 42 -7.18 5.16 6.55
C SER A 42 -6.34 5.96 7.54
N LYS A 43 -5.76 7.11 7.16
CA LYS A 43 -5.04 7.95 8.13
C LYS A 43 -5.98 8.91 8.87
N PRO A 44 -5.89 8.98 10.21
CA PRO A 44 -6.54 10.02 10.99
C PRO A 44 -5.85 11.35 10.70
N GLY A 45 -6.59 12.30 10.17
CA GLY A 45 -6.09 13.63 9.88
C GLY A 45 -7.19 14.50 9.30
N PRO A 46 -7.07 15.83 9.42
CA PRO A 46 -7.97 16.75 8.75
C PRO A 46 -7.96 16.45 7.25
N PRO A 47 -9.10 16.62 6.56
CA PRO A 47 -9.16 16.39 5.12
C PRO A 47 -8.07 17.22 4.43
N MET A 48 -7.46 16.66 3.39
CA MET A 48 -6.56 17.46 2.57
C MET A 48 -7.37 18.62 1.98
N PRO A 49 -6.97 19.89 2.22
CA PRO A 49 -7.63 21.01 1.58
C PRO A 49 -7.54 20.84 0.07
N LEU A 50 -8.60 21.24 -0.66
CA LEU A 50 -8.75 21.04 -2.10
C LEU A 50 -7.48 21.46 -2.88
N LEU A 51 -6.85 22.54 -2.44
CA LEU A 51 -5.61 23.09 -2.98
C LEU A 51 -4.40 22.15 -2.84
N LYS A 52 -4.26 21.47 -1.69
CA LYS A 52 -3.25 20.40 -1.52
C LYS A 52 -3.62 19.17 -2.36
N GLY A 53 -4.91 18.90 -2.58
CA GLY A 53 -5.38 17.88 -3.50
C GLY A 53 -4.93 18.11 -4.95
N MET A 54 -4.97 19.35 -5.43
CA MET A 54 -4.45 19.71 -6.76
C MET A 54 -2.93 19.51 -6.86
N VAL A 55 -2.17 19.94 -5.86
CA VAL A 55 -0.71 19.71 -5.83
C VAL A 55 -0.39 18.22 -5.86
N VAL A 56 -1.16 17.41 -5.13
CA VAL A 56 -1.05 15.95 -5.15
C VAL A 56 -1.38 15.37 -6.52
N ALA A 57 -2.47 15.81 -7.14
CA ALA A 57 -2.85 15.35 -8.47
C ALA A 57 -1.76 15.69 -9.50
N LEU A 58 -1.18 16.89 -9.44
CA LEU A 58 -0.08 17.31 -10.30
C LEU A 58 1.19 16.48 -10.04
N LEU A 59 1.54 16.25 -8.78
CA LEU A 59 2.70 15.43 -8.40
C LEU A 59 2.52 13.99 -8.87
N VAL A 60 1.33 13.41 -8.67
CA VAL A 60 1.01 12.07 -9.17
C VAL A 60 1.12 12.08 -10.69
N ALA A 61 0.51 13.03 -11.40
CA ALA A 61 0.60 13.12 -12.86
C ALA A 61 2.04 13.22 -13.38
N ALA A 62 2.89 14.01 -12.72
CA ALA A 62 4.32 14.10 -13.04
C ALA A 62 5.03 12.74 -12.84
N VAL A 63 4.68 12.01 -11.77
CA VAL A 63 5.18 10.66 -11.50
C VAL A 63 4.64 9.66 -12.52
N LEU A 64 3.37 9.78 -12.95
CA LEU A 64 2.80 8.95 -14.01
C LEU A 64 3.61 9.15 -15.30
N ALA A 65 3.85 10.41 -15.70
CA ALA A 65 4.62 10.76 -16.89
C ALA A 65 6.08 10.27 -16.81
N ALA A 66 6.72 10.44 -15.65
CA ALA A 66 8.07 9.91 -15.41
C ALA A 66 8.11 8.38 -15.48
N GLY A 67 7.06 7.70 -15.01
CA GLY A 67 6.93 6.24 -15.11
C GLY A 67 6.82 5.74 -16.55
N VAL A 68 6.09 6.48 -17.40
CA VAL A 68 6.01 6.19 -18.85
C VAL A 68 7.37 6.37 -19.53
N LEU A 69 8.13 7.40 -19.15
CA LEU A 69 9.49 7.61 -19.67
C LEU A 69 10.48 6.48 -19.28
N MET A 70 10.19 5.72 -18.22
CA MET A 70 11.01 4.56 -17.85
C MET A 70 10.80 3.35 -18.76
N VAL A 71 9.67 3.25 -19.46
CA VAL A 71 9.35 2.12 -20.34
C VAL A 71 10.41 1.91 -21.43
N PRO A 72 10.77 2.90 -22.28
CA PRO A 72 11.77 2.70 -23.31
C PRO A 72 13.15 2.36 -22.72
N LEU A 73 13.46 2.87 -21.53
CA LEU A 73 14.71 2.59 -20.84
C LEU A 73 14.75 1.15 -20.31
N LEU A 74 13.62 0.63 -19.81
CA LEU A 74 13.47 -0.77 -19.39
C LEU A 74 13.58 -1.73 -20.58
N GLU A 75 13.03 -1.35 -21.73
CA GLU A 75 13.08 -2.16 -22.96
C GLU A 75 14.47 -2.20 -23.59
N HIS A 76 15.16 -1.07 -23.70
CA HIS A 76 16.45 -0.98 -24.42
C HIS A 76 17.67 -1.11 -23.50
N TYR A 77 17.54 -0.75 -22.22
CA TYR A 77 18.65 -0.69 -21.25
C TYR A 77 18.23 -1.23 -19.86
N ALA A 78 17.72 -2.46 -19.83
CA ALA A 78 17.12 -3.09 -18.64
C ALA A 78 17.98 -2.97 -17.36
N SER A 79 19.29 -3.18 -17.44
CA SER A 79 20.19 -3.08 -16.28
C SER A 79 20.30 -1.66 -15.72
N VAL A 80 20.44 -0.67 -16.60
CA VAL A 80 20.50 0.76 -16.23
C VAL A 80 19.16 1.20 -15.67
N ALA A 81 18.07 0.79 -16.31
CA ALA A 81 16.71 1.09 -15.86
C ALA A 81 16.40 0.47 -14.49
N LEU A 82 16.87 -0.75 -14.20
CA LEU A 82 16.72 -1.39 -12.89
C LEU A 82 17.44 -0.60 -11.79
N VAL A 83 18.69 -0.19 -12.03
CA VAL A 83 19.47 0.61 -11.07
C VAL A 83 18.82 1.97 -10.84
N LEU A 84 18.36 2.60 -11.91
CA LEU A 84 17.71 3.91 -11.83
C LEU A 84 16.35 3.82 -11.12
N THR A 85 15.58 2.76 -11.37
CA THR A 85 14.34 2.46 -10.65
C THR A 85 14.61 2.25 -9.16
N ALA A 86 15.65 1.49 -8.80
CA ALA A 86 16.05 1.30 -7.41
C ALA A 86 16.42 2.62 -6.72
N LEU A 87 17.17 3.48 -7.41
CA LEU A 87 17.59 4.80 -6.90
C LEU A 87 16.38 5.72 -6.68
N LEU A 88 15.44 5.74 -7.63
CA LEU A 88 14.22 6.53 -7.54
C LEU A 88 13.31 6.03 -6.42
N LEU A 89 13.11 4.71 -6.29
CA LEU A 89 12.36 4.13 -5.17
C LEU A 89 12.99 4.44 -3.83
N TYR A 90 14.31 4.32 -3.72
CA TYR A 90 15.04 4.73 -2.52
C TYR A 90 14.76 6.19 -2.16
N THR A 91 14.81 7.09 -3.15
CA THR A 91 14.55 8.51 -2.96
C THR A 91 13.11 8.76 -2.50
N VAL A 92 12.13 8.13 -3.13
CA VAL A 92 10.71 8.24 -2.75
C VAL A 92 10.48 7.71 -1.33
N PHE A 93 11.05 6.56 -0.98
CA PHE A 93 10.94 6.03 0.38
C PHE A 93 11.62 6.91 1.41
N PHE A 94 12.79 7.46 1.09
CA PHE A 94 13.52 8.37 1.98
C PHE A 94 12.75 9.67 2.24
N ILE A 95 12.16 10.27 1.20
CA ILE A 95 11.30 11.46 1.32
C ILE A 95 10.00 11.10 2.06
N GLY A 96 9.43 9.92 1.82
CA GLY A 96 8.23 9.44 2.49
C GLY A 96 8.41 9.24 3.99
N LEU A 97 9.53 8.65 4.40
CA LEU A 97 9.89 8.44 5.80
C LEU A 97 10.16 9.76 6.55
N GLN A 98 10.62 10.80 5.84
CA GLN A 98 10.83 12.13 6.43
C GLN A 98 9.54 12.96 6.48
N SER A 99 8.72 12.92 5.44
CA SER A 99 7.49 13.71 5.36
C SER A 99 6.31 13.11 6.14
N GLY A 100 6.31 11.80 6.39
CA GLY A 100 5.21 11.09 7.05
C GLY A 100 3.89 11.10 6.27
N SER A 101 3.88 11.62 5.04
CA SER A 101 2.68 11.85 4.24
C SER A 101 2.17 10.55 3.58
N PRO A 102 0.84 10.28 3.58
CA PRO A 102 0.26 9.16 2.81
C PRO A 102 0.61 9.19 1.32
N LEU A 103 0.86 10.39 0.81
CA LEU A 103 1.16 10.69 -0.57
C LEU A 103 2.42 10.00 -1.05
N ALA A 104 3.45 9.92 -0.19
CA ALA A 104 4.67 9.23 -0.54
C ALA A 104 4.44 7.72 -0.82
N ASN A 105 3.47 7.10 -0.15
CA ASN A 105 3.10 5.71 -0.39
C ASN A 105 2.42 5.56 -1.75
N ILE A 106 1.49 6.48 -2.06
CA ILE A 106 0.77 6.48 -3.33
C ILE A 106 1.73 6.74 -4.49
N VAL A 107 2.65 7.69 -4.33
CA VAL A 107 3.72 7.99 -5.29
C VAL A 107 4.64 6.79 -5.48
N ALA A 108 5.06 6.13 -4.39
CA ALA A 108 5.89 4.93 -4.48
C ALA A 108 5.19 3.83 -5.26
N ILE A 109 3.90 3.58 -4.99
CA ILE A 109 3.09 2.59 -5.70
C ILE A 109 2.94 2.98 -7.18
N ALA A 110 2.57 4.22 -7.48
CA ALA A 110 2.40 4.68 -8.86
C ALA A 110 3.70 4.54 -9.66
N PHE A 111 4.83 4.97 -9.07
CA PHE A 111 6.14 4.94 -9.72
C PHE A 111 6.63 3.51 -9.99
N THR A 112 6.33 2.51 -9.15
CA THR A 112 6.67 1.11 -9.48
C THR A 112 5.68 0.47 -10.44
N LEU A 113 4.40 0.78 -10.34
CA LEU A 113 3.36 0.06 -11.08
C LEU A 113 3.34 0.44 -12.56
N ILE A 114 3.59 1.71 -12.88
CA ILE A 114 3.41 2.24 -14.24
C ILE A 114 4.51 1.83 -15.22
N PRO A 115 5.81 1.91 -14.88
CA PRO A 115 6.85 1.41 -15.77
C PRO A 115 6.65 -0.08 -16.07
N VAL A 116 6.32 -0.87 -15.05
CA VAL A 116 6.07 -2.30 -15.24
C VAL A 116 4.85 -2.52 -16.12
N ALA A 117 3.76 -1.79 -15.92
CA ALA A 117 2.59 -1.87 -16.79
C ALA A 117 2.91 -1.49 -18.24
N GLY A 118 3.71 -0.45 -18.44
CA GLY A 118 4.05 0.05 -19.78
C GLY A 118 4.97 -0.85 -20.59
N VAL A 119 5.89 -1.59 -19.93
CA VAL A 119 6.74 -2.61 -20.59
C VAL A 119 5.91 -3.79 -21.11
N VAL A 120 4.70 -3.97 -20.58
CA VAL A 120 3.88 -5.16 -20.81
C VAL A 120 2.87 -4.91 -21.90
N ASP A 121 2.06 -3.89 -21.68
CA ASP A 121 1.07 -3.43 -22.61
C ASP A 121 0.90 -1.93 -22.37
N GLN A 122 1.19 -1.14 -23.40
CA GLN A 122 1.04 0.30 -23.34
C GLN A 122 -0.40 0.72 -23.02
N ALA A 123 -1.40 -0.15 -23.25
CA ALA A 123 -2.80 0.06 -22.87
C ALA A 123 -3.08 -0.10 -21.36
N LEU A 124 -2.23 -0.80 -20.60
CA LEU A 124 -2.36 -0.91 -19.14
C LEU A 124 -2.00 0.40 -18.44
N VAL A 125 -1.10 1.20 -19.03
CA VAL A 125 -0.68 2.51 -18.50
C VAL A 125 -1.87 3.46 -18.28
N PRO A 126 -2.72 3.77 -19.29
CA PRO A 126 -3.88 4.64 -19.08
C PRO A 126 -4.92 4.01 -18.16
N ALA A 127 -5.10 2.68 -18.19
CA ALA A 127 -6.04 2.00 -17.30
C ALA A 127 -5.66 2.15 -15.81
N ILE A 128 -4.40 1.86 -15.47
CA ILE A 128 -3.87 1.98 -14.11
C ILE A 128 -3.82 3.45 -13.68
N SER A 129 -3.39 4.35 -14.58
CA SER A 129 -3.36 5.79 -14.31
C SER A 129 -4.75 6.33 -13.98
N THR A 130 -5.77 5.91 -14.73
CA THR A 130 -7.16 6.28 -14.49
C THR A 130 -7.66 5.72 -13.16
N ALA A 131 -7.36 4.46 -12.84
CA ALA A 131 -7.75 3.85 -11.56
C ALA A 131 -7.11 4.56 -10.35
N ILE A 132 -5.84 4.95 -10.46
CA ILE A 132 -5.15 5.74 -9.41
C ILE A 132 -5.81 7.12 -9.27
N ALA A 133 -6.03 7.82 -10.38
CA ALA A 133 -6.63 9.15 -10.38
C ALA A 133 -8.06 9.14 -9.79
N LEU A 134 -8.88 8.17 -10.20
CA LEU A 134 -10.23 8.00 -9.65
C LEU A 134 -10.22 7.62 -8.18
N GLY A 135 -9.31 6.74 -7.74
CA GLY A 135 -9.20 6.36 -6.33
C GLY A 135 -8.81 7.55 -5.45
N LEU A 136 -7.88 8.39 -5.93
CA LEU A 136 -7.53 9.65 -5.29
C LEU A 136 -8.71 10.62 -5.27
N PHE A 137 -9.40 10.79 -6.40
CA PHE A 137 -10.57 11.67 -6.51
C PHE A 137 -11.68 11.27 -5.55
N VAL A 138 -12.04 9.98 -5.52
CA VAL A 138 -13.02 9.42 -4.59
C VAL A 138 -12.57 9.65 -3.16
N GLY A 139 -11.28 9.44 -2.86
CA GLY A 139 -10.75 9.68 -1.53
C GLY A 139 -10.85 11.14 -1.09
N VAL A 140 -10.54 12.09 -1.99
CA VAL A 140 -10.69 13.54 -1.75
C VAL A 140 -12.16 13.89 -1.55
N LEU A 141 -13.04 13.43 -2.45
CA LEU A 141 -14.46 13.75 -2.45
C LEU A 141 -15.16 13.26 -1.17
N VAL A 142 -14.92 12.01 -0.80
CA VAL A 142 -15.50 11.42 0.43
C VAL A 142 -14.88 12.08 1.65
N GLY A 143 -13.58 12.41 1.62
CA GLY A 143 -12.91 13.18 2.66
C GLY A 143 -13.51 14.55 2.87
N SER A 144 -13.74 15.31 1.80
CA SER A 144 -14.32 16.65 1.84
C SER A 144 -15.79 16.62 2.24
N LEU A 145 -16.58 15.69 1.69
CA LEU A 145 -18.00 15.57 2.00
C LEU A 145 -18.21 15.15 3.46
N SER A 146 -17.42 14.21 3.97
CA SER A 146 -17.46 13.81 5.38
C SER A 146 -17.17 14.99 6.32
N HIS A 147 -16.27 15.90 5.93
CA HIS A 147 -15.94 17.06 6.74
C HIS A 147 -16.97 18.19 6.61
N ALA A 148 -17.55 18.38 5.43
CA ALA A 148 -18.65 19.32 5.22
C ALA A 148 -19.91 18.91 6.02
N LEU A 149 -20.23 17.62 6.02
CA LEU A 149 -21.37 17.07 6.77
C LEU A 149 -21.10 17.04 8.29
N PHE A 150 -19.85 16.79 8.68
CA PHE A 150 -19.47 16.67 10.09
C PHE A 150 -18.14 17.41 10.37
N PRO A 151 -18.16 18.75 10.51
CA PRO A 151 -16.96 19.52 10.77
C PRO A 151 -16.20 18.97 11.96
N ASP A 152 -14.89 18.76 11.79
CA ASP A 152 -14.03 18.41 12.90
C ASP A 152 -13.78 19.69 13.70
N GLY A 153 -14.22 19.73 14.96
CA GLY A 153 -13.93 20.86 15.84
C GLY A 153 -12.43 21.09 15.93
N ALA A 154 -12.00 22.35 16.06
CA ALA A 154 -10.60 22.74 16.22
C ALA A 154 -9.90 21.85 17.26
N ASP A 155 -8.69 21.42 16.95
CA ASP A 155 -7.93 20.49 17.78
C ASP A 155 -7.26 21.24 18.95
N PRO A 156 -7.67 21.06 20.22
CA PRO A 156 -6.94 21.65 21.35
C PRO A 156 -5.63 20.90 21.62
N ALA A 157 -5.48 19.70 21.05
CA ALA A 157 -4.33 18.85 21.19
C ALA A 157 -3.96 18.27 19.82
N ALA A 158 -3.52 19.14 18.91
CA ALA A 158 -2.74 18.72 17.75
C ALA A 158 -1.55 17.91 18.27
N ARG A 159 -1.72 16.59 18.35
CA ARG A 159 -0.68 15.69 18.81
C ARG A 159 0.52 15.95 17.90
N PRO A 160 1.68 16.34 18.46
CA PRO A 160 2.80 16.76 17.65
C PRO A 160 3.07 15.70 16.59
N ALA A 161 3.27 16.14 15.34
CA ALA A 161 3.65 15.25 14.26
C ALA A 161 4.76 14.32 14.77
N PRO A 162 4.67 12.99 14.53
CA PRO A 162 5.69 12.07 14.99
C PRO A 162 7.07 12.62 14.61
N PRO A 163 8.04 12.65 15.54
CA PRO A 163 9.34 13.25 15.27
C PRO A 163 9.91 12.64 13.99
N ALA A 164 10.35 13.50 13.07
CA ALA A 164 10.94 13.07 11.82
C ALA A 164 12.02 12.02 12.10
N VAL A 165 11.98 10.90 11.39
CA VAL A 165 12.94 9.83 11.58
C VAL A 165 14.33 10.42 11.31
N ALA A 166 15.24 10.31 12.28
CA ALA A 166 16.61 10.82 12.14
C ALA A 166 17.20 10.38 10.79
N ALA A 167 17.83 11.32 10.06
CA ALA A 167 18.22 11.13 8.67
C ALA A 167 19.02 9.82 8.43
N HIS A 168 19.92 9.47 9.36
CA HIS A 168 20.66 8.21 9.32
C HIS A 168 19.74 6.97 9.37
N THR A 169 18.75 6.96 10.25
CA THR A 169 17.77 5.88 10.38
C THR A 169 16.82 5.83 9.17
N ALA A 170 16.46 7.00 8.61
CA ALA A 170 15.63 7.09 7.41
C ALA A 170 16.33 6.52 6.18
N ARG A 171 17.63 6.78 6.00
CA ARG A 171 18.44 6.18 4.91
C ARG A 171 18.42 4.67 4.98
N TRP A 172 18.68 4.10 6.16
CA TRP A 172 18.70 2.65 6.35
C TRP A 172 17.36 1.99 6.03
N ARG A 173 16.26 2.60 6.50
CA ARG A 173 14.89 2.13 6.27
C ARG A 173 14.47 2.24 4.81
N ALA A 174 14.93 3.28 4.10
CA ALA A 174 14.69 3.42 2.67
C ALA A 174 15.42 2.34 1.86
N VAL A 175 16.65 1.96 2.23
CA VAL A 175 17.36 0.82 1.62
C VAL A 175 16.59 -0.48 1.86
N GLN A 176 16.14 -0.73 3.09
CA GLN A 176 15.29 -1.89 3.43
C GLN A 176 14.04 -1.95 2.54
N ALA A 177 13.28 -0.85 2.46
CA ALA A 177 12.08 -0.79 1.64
C ALA A 177 12.36 -1.05 0.16
N THR A 178 13.46 -0.51 -0.36
CA THR A 178 13.86 -0.70 -1.77
C THR A 178 14.20 -2.17 -2.05
N LEU A 179 15.01 -2.80 -1.19
CA LEU A 179 15.39 -4.21 -1.33
C LEU A 179 14.21 -5.19 -1.24
N VAL A 180 13.14 -4.80 -0.55
CA VAL A 180 11.89 -5.58 -0.48
C VAL A 180 11.13 -5.54 -1.81
N VAL A 181 11.14 -4.40 -2.51
CA VAL A 181 10.36 -4.18 -3.74
C VAL A 181 11.06 -4.72 -4.99
N MET A 182 12.39 -4.56 -5.07
CA MET A 182 13.18 -4.93 -6.26
C MET A 182 12.93 -6.35 -6.81
N PRO A 183 12.91 -7.43 -6.01
CA PRO A 183 12.70 -8.77 -6.56
C PRO A 183 11.29 -8.96 -7.14
N VAL A 184 10.28 -8.32 -6.55
CA VAL A 184 8.91 -8.37 -7.08
C VAL A 184 8.81 -7.57 -8.38
N LEU A 185 9.52 -6.45 -8.48
CA LEU A 185 9.61 -5.69 -9.72
C LEU A 185 10.22 -6.54 -10.85
N VAL A 186 11.30 -7.27 -10.57
CA VAL A 186 11.90 -8.20 -11.55
C VAL A 186 10.92 -9.33 -11.92
N LEU A 187 10.25 -9.94 -10.94
CA LEU A 187 9.25 -10.98 -11.21
C LEU A 187 8.09 -10.46 -12.05
N ALA A 188 7.66 -9.22 -11.82
CA ALA A 188 6.57 -8.62 -12.57
C ALA A 188 6.97 -8.25 -14.01
N LEU A 189 8.25 -7.96 -14.28
CA LEU A 189 8.76 -7.83 -15.64
C LEU A 189 8.75 -9.17 -16.40
N VAL A 190 8.81 -10.31 -15.68
CA VAL A 190 8.72 -11.65 -16.29
C VAL A 190 7.28 -12.07 -16.50
N ASN A 191 6.39 -11.85 -15.53
CA ASN A 191 4.96 -12.12 -15.67
C ASN A 191 4.15 -10.99 -14.99
N PRO A 192 3.55 -10.08 -15.74
CA PRO A 192 2.99 -8.85 -15.18
C PRO A 192 1.55 -9.00 -14.69
N ALA A 193 0.72 -9.69 -15.46
CA ALA A 193 -0.71 -9.85 -15.16
C ALA A 193 -0.93 -10.59 -13.84
N PHE A 194 -0.06 -11.55 -13.51
CA PHE A 194 -0.14 -12.28 -12.26
C PHE A 194 0.42 -11.49 -11.06
N TYR A 195 1.40 -10.61 -11.28
CA TYR A 195 2.18 -9.96 -10.22
C TYR A 195 1.86 -8.49 -9.98
N LEU A 196 0.92 -7.88 -10.73
CA LEU A 196 0.50 -6.48 -10.53
C LEU A 196 0.05 -6.21 -9.09
N SER A 197 -0.76 -7.13 -8.54
CA SER A 197 -1.22 -7.12 -7.14
C SER A 197 -0.05 -7.32 -6.16
N ALA A 198 0.94 -8.12 -6.54
CA ALA A 198 2.18 -8.35 -5.78
C ALA A 198 3.04 -7.09 -5.69
N ILE A 199 3.13 -6.28 -6.75
CA ILE A 199 3.87 -4.99 -6.72
C ILE A 199 3.31 -4.09 -5.63
N ILE A 200 2.00 -3.84 -5.64
CA ILE A 200 1.36 -2.98 -4.63
C ILE A 200 1.64 -3.52 -3.23
N LYS A 201 1.49 -4.83 -3.03
CA LYS A 201 1.77 -5.46 -1.74
C LYS A 201 3.24 -5.34 -1.33
N SER A 202 4.18 -5.47 -2.27
CA SER A 202 5.62 -5.35 -2.02
C SER A 202 6.01 -3.94 -1.57
N VAL A 203 5.43 -2.92 -2.18
CA VAL A 203 5.68 -1.52 -1.82
C VAL A 203 5.17 -1.26 -0.40
N LEU A 204 3.96 -1.72 -0.08
CA LEU A 204 3.39 -1.58 1.26
C LEU A 204 4.19 -2.34 2.32
N LEU A 205 4.63 -3.56 2.02
CA LEU A 205 5.50 -4.35 2.90
C LEU A 205 6.85 -3.67 3.09
N GLY A 206 7.46 -3.11 2.04
CA GLY A 206 8.72 -2.36 2.12
C GLY A 206 8.63 -1.17 3.08
N GLN A 207 7.51 -0.44 3.04
CA GLN A 207 7.27 0.68 3.94
C GLN A 207 6.99 0.24 5.39
N GLN A 208 6.29 -0.88 5.57
CA GLN A 208 6.01 -1.43 6.90
C GLN A 208 7.26 -2.02 7.55
N ALA A 209 8.08 -2.73 6.77
CA ALA A 209 9.41 -3.20 7.13
C ALA A 209 10.32 -2.04 7.57
N GLY A 210 10.27 -0.91 6.86
CA GLY A 210 11.01 0.29 7.23
C GLY A 210 10.54 0.96 8.52
N SER A 211 9.33 0.71 9.02
CA SER A 211 8.80 1.41 10.20
C SER A 211 8.74 0.58 11.49
N THR A 212 8.96 -0.74 11.41
CA THR A 212 8.87 -1.69 12.54
C THR A 212 10.23 -2.32 12.85
N GLY A 213 10.52 -2.67 14.12
CA GLY A 213 11.77 -3.37 14.48
C GLY A 213 11.73 -4.86 14.14
N ALA A 214 12.86 -5.50 13.81
CA ALA A 214 12.89 -6.82 13.14
C ALA A 214 12.09 -7.93 13.82
N ARG A 215 12.09 -7.98 15.16
CA ARG A 215 11.44 -9.07 15.90
C ARG A 215 9.92 -8.93 15.91
N SER A 216 9.38 -7.71 15.92
CA SER A 216 7.93 -7.47 15.82
C SER A 216 7.45 -7.36 14.37
N ALA A 217 8.34 -6.97 13.45
CA ALA A 217 8.07 -6.86 12.03
C ALA A 217 7.53 -8.17 11.46
N GLY A 218 8.19 -9.31 11.69
CA GLY A 218 7.76 -10.61 11.14
C GLY A 218 6.32 -10.97 11.52
N ARG A 219 5.96 -10.86 12.81
CA ARG A 219 4.59 -11.15 13.29
C ARG A 219 3.56 -10.20 12.69
N ILE A 220 3.90 -8.93 12.50
CA ILE A 220 2.99 -7.92 11.96
C ILE A 220 2.84 -8.06 10.44
N LEU A 221 3.92 -8.27 9.68
CA LEU A 221 3.91 -8.40 8.22
C LEU A 221 3.21 -9.70 7.79
N VAL A 222 3.60 -10.83 8.38
CA VAL A 222 2.99 -12.13 8.06
C VAL A 222 1.57 -12.20 8.62
N GLY A 223 1.37 -11.76 9.87
CA GLY A 223 0.06 -11.79 10.51
C GLY A 223 -0.98 -10.92 9.80
N SER A 224 -0.60 -9.72 9.32
CA SER A 224 -1.53 -8.88 8.56
C SER A 224 -1.86 -9.46 7.19
N THR A 225 -0.91 -10.17 6.59
CA THR A 225 -1.12 -10.89 5.32
C THR A 225 -2.11 -12.04 5.51
N LEU A 226 -1.94 -12.85 6.55
CA LEU A 226 -2.85 -13.95 6.89
C LEU A 226 -4.25 -13.42 7.28
N ALA A 227 -4.33 -12.35 8.06
CA ALA A 227 -5.59 -11.72 8.41
C ALA A 227 -6.33 -11.21 7.17
N GLY A 228 -5.62 -10.54 6.25
CA GLY A 228 -6.18 -10.09 4.98
C GLY A 228 -6.66 -11.24 4.09
N ALA A 229 -5.90 -12.34 4.03
CA ALA A 229 -6.32 -13.55 3.31
C ALA A 229 -7.58 -14.20 3.92
N GLY A 230 -7.67 -14.25 5.25
CA GLY A 230 -8.87 -14.72 5.95
C GLY A 230 -10.08 -13.84 5.65
N MET A 231 -9.92 -12.51 5.69
CA MET A 231 -10.98 -11.57 5.31
C MET A 231 -11.42 -11.74 3.86
N ALA A 232 -10.47 -11.94 2.93
CA ALA A 232 -10.77 -12.16 1.52
C ALA A 232 -11.54 -13.46 1.30
N THR A 233 -11.14 -14.53 2.00
CA THR A 233 -11.81 -15.82 1.97
C THR A 233 -13.25 -15.71 2.48
N LEU A 234 -13.47 -15.00 3.59
CA LEU A 234 -14.82 -14.76 4.13
C LEU A 234 -15.70 -13.97 3.16
N ALA A 235 -15.17 -12.89 2.56
CA ALA A 235 -15.90 -12.12 1.57
C ALA A 235 -16.19 -12.93 0.30
N TRP A 236 -15.26 -13.79 -0.13
CA TRP A 236 -15.46 -14.70 -1.25
C TRP A 236 -16.59 -15.69 -1.00
N PHE A 237 -16.63 -16.33 0.18
CA PHE A 237 -17.75 -17.21 0.55
C PHE A 237 -19.07 -16.44 0.62
N GLY A 238 -19.07 -15.20 1.11
CA GLY A 238 -20.25 -14.35 1.10
C GLY A 238 -20.76 -14.03 -0.31
N LEU A 239 -19.84 -13.77 -1.25
CA LEU A 239 -20.17 -13.56 -2.67
C LEU A 239 -20.64 -14.84 -3.36
N ALA A 240 -20.11 -16.00 -2.96
CA ALA A 240 -20.53 -17.28 -3.53
C ALA A 240 -22.01 -17.59 -3.26
N VAL A 241 -22.60 -17.06 -2.18
CA VAL A 241 -24.04 -17.21 -1.91
C VAL A 241 -24.88 -16.33 -2.84
N LEU A 242 -24.51 -15.05 -3.00
CA LEU A 242 -25.18 -14.12 -3.93
C LEU A 242 -24.15 -13.27 -4.69
N PRO A 243 -23.79 -13.66 -5.93
CA PRO A 243 -22.79 -12.95 -6.73
C PRO A 243 -23.40 -11.69 -7.35
N THR A 244 -23.65 -10.68 -6.53
CA THR A 244 -24.22 -9.39 -6.94
C THR A 244 -23.31 -8.23 -6.53
N LEU A 245 -23.32 -7.14 -7.32
CA LEU A 245 -22.55 -5.93 -7.01
C LEU A 245 -22.91 -5.37 -5.64
N TRP A 246 -24.19 -5.39 -5.26
CA TRP A 246 -24.65 -4.94 -3.96
C TRP A 246 -24.07 -5.78 -2.81
N MET A 247 -24.01 -7.11 -2.98
CA MET A 247 -23.38 -7.99 -2.00
C MET A 247 -21.89 -7.67 -1.85
N LEU A 248 -21.19 -7.41 -2.96
CA LEU A 248 -19.79 -6.96 -2.93
C LEU A 248 -19.65 -5.65 -2.17
N VAL A 249 -20.46 -4.63 -2.49
CA VAL A 249 -20.44 -3.34 -1.80
C VAL A 249 -20.68 -3.51 -0.29
N LEU A 250 -21.63 -4.35 0.12
CA LEU A 250 -21.92 -4.62 1.53
C LEU A 250 -20.77 -5.33 2.24
N TRP A 251 -20.16 -6.36 1.64
CA TRP A 251 -19.00 -7.05 2.23
C TRP A 251 -17.79 -6.13 2.34
N MET A 252 -17.56 -5.28 1.35
CA MET A 252 -16.46 -4.32 1.38
C MET A 252 -16.70 -3.23 2.43
N ALA A 253 -17.93 -2.74 2.55
CA ALA A 253 -18.32 -1.82 3.62
C ALA A 253 -18.16 -2.47 5.00
N ALA A 254 -18.60 -3.72 5.18
CA ALA A 254 -18.47 -4.47 6.43
C ALA A 254 -17.00 -4.69 6.82
N ALA A 255 -16.15 -5.07 5.85
CA ALA A 255 -14.71 -5.22 6.06
C ALA A 255 -14.04 -3.89 6.45
N ALA A 256 -14.44 -2.78 5.82
CA ALA A 256 -13.98 -1.44 6.18
C ALA A 256 -14.47 -0.97 7.55
N LEU A 257 -15.71 -1.26 7.93
CA LEU A 257 -16.24 -0.96 9.28
C LEU A 257 -15.49 -1.76 10.34
N TRP A 258 -15.31 -3.07 10.13
CA TRP A 258 -14.65 -3.97 11.07
C TRP A 258 -13.17 -3.63 11.25
N SER A 259 -12.46 -3.34 10.16
CA SER A 259 -11.05 -2.93 10.20
C SER A 259 -10.91 -1.51 10.70
N GLY A 260 -11.76 -0.60 10.21
CA GLY A 260 -11.80 0.81 10.60
C GLY A 260 -11.97 1.00 12.09
N ALA A 261 -12.89 0.26 12.73
CA ALA A 261 -13.10 0.32 14.18
C ALA A 261 -11.82 0.04 14.98
N ARG A 262 -10.90 -0.76 14.43
CA ARG A 262 -9.60 -1.07 15.05
C ARG A 262 -8.48 -0.13 14.61
N ILE A 263 -8.55 0.41 13.39
CA ILE A 263 -7.62 1.42 12.88
C ILE A 263 -7.76 2.73 13.67
N PHE A 264 -8.99 3.17 13.93
CA PHE A 264 -9.30 4.45 14.58
C PHE A 264 -9.51 4.35 16.10
N GLY A 265 -9.33 3.17 16.68
CA GLY A 265 -9.31 2.99 18.15
C GLY A 265 -10.67 2.91 18.83
N LEU A 266 -11.78 2.74 18.09
CA LEU A 266 -13.11 2.49 18.67
C LEU A 266 -13.19 1.15 19.43
N LYS A 267 -12.40 0.16 18.99
CA LYS A 267 -12.23 -1.11 19.69
C LYS A 267 -10.77 -1.29 20.09
N ALA A 268 -10.55 -1.62 21.35
CA ALA A 268 -9.23 -2.00 21.85
C ALA A 268 -8.68 -3.16 21.01
N SER A 269 -7.54 -2.94 20.37
CA SER A 269 -6.82 -3.97 19.64
C SER A 269 -5.45 -4.16 20.25
N ALA A 270 -5.07 -5.43 20.47
CA ALA A 270 -3.71 -5.78 20.88
C ALA A 270 -2.66 -5.53 19.77
N LEU A 271 -3.11 -5.24 18.54
CA LEU A 271 -2.29 -5.05 17.36
C LEU A 271 -2.33 -3.59 16.89
N PRO A 272 -1.25 -3.05 16.31
CA PRO A 272 -1.17 -1.65 15.93
C PRO A 272 -2.15 -1.31 14.78
N PRO A 273 -2.62 -0.06 14.64
CA PRO A 273 -3.50 0.35 13.54
C PRO A 273 -2.97 0.02 12.14
N SER A 274 -1.64 0.04 11.95
CA SER A 274 -0.99 -0.33 10.69
C SER A 274 -1.19 -1.80 10.31
N PHE A 275 -1.41 -2.69 11.28
CA PHE A 275 -1.74 -4.09 11.03
C PHE A 275 -3.08 -4.21 10.30
N TRP A 276 -4.11 -3.53 10.80
CA TRP A 276 -5.47 -3.59 10.27
C TRP A 276 -5.60 -2.88 8.92
N SER A 277 -4.91 -1.77 8.73
CA SER A 277 -4.84 -1.10 7.42
C SER A 277 -4.18 -2.02 6.38
N ASN A 278 -3.06 -2.67 6.72
CA ASN A 278 -2.42 -3.62 5.81
C ASN A 278 -3.25 -4.89 5.57
N ALA A 279 -3.99 -5.37 6.57
CA ALA A 279 -4.91 -6.50 6.39
C ALA A 279 -6.05 -6.15 5.42
N LEU A 280 -6.68 -4.97 5.58
CA LEU A 280 -7.73 -4.49 4.69
C LEU A 280 -7.23 -4.30 3.25
N VAL A 281 -6.04 -3.71 3.07
CA VAL A 281 -5.45 -3.57 1.74
C VAL A 281 -5.05 -4.93 1.15
N THR A 282 -4.52 -5.85 1.96
CA THR A 282 -4.21 -7.21 1.50
C THR A 282 -5.46 -7.95 1.03
N MET A 283 -6.57 -7.80 1.78
CA MET A 283 -7.86 -8.36 1.38
C MET A 283 -8.27 -7.86 0.00
N LEU A 284 -8.20 -6.55 -0.25
CA LEU A 284 -8.51 -5.95 -1.56
C LEU A 284 -7.63 -6.49 -2.69
N ILE A 285 -6.34 -6.60 -2.43
CA ILE A 285 -5.34 -7.06 -3.39
C ILE A 285 -5.52 -8.56 -3.73
N LEU A 286 -6.04 -9.37 -2.79
CA LEU A 286 -6.36 -10.78 -3.05
C LEU A 286 -7.72 -10.94 -3.74
N LEU A 287 -8.72 -10.20 -3.28
CA LEU A 287 -10.10 -10.36 -3.73
C LEU A 287 -10.33 -9.83 -5.15
N GLY A 288 -9.73 -8.69 -5.52
CA GLY A 288 -9.92 -8.07 -6.83
C GLY A 288 -9.55 -8.99 -8.00
N PRO A 289 -8.29 -9.46 -8.08
CA PRO A 289 -7.88 -10.41 -9.11
C PRO A 289 -8.64 -11.74 -9.07
N ALA A 290 -9.15 -12.17 -7.90
CA ALA A 290 -9.98 -13.37 -7.81
C ALA A 290 -11.35 -13.18 -8.47
N ILE A 291 -11.94 -11.99 -8.37
CA ILE A 291 -13.16 -11.63 -9.10
C ILE A 291 -12.87 -11.60 -10.60
N GLU A 292 -11.76 -11.00 -11.04
CA GLU A 292 -11.37 -10.96 -12.46
C GLU A 292 -11.15 -12.36 -13.05
N ASP A 293 -10.46 -13.24 -12.33
CA ASP A 293 -10.25 -14.63 -12.76
C ASP A 293 -11.56 -15.38 -12.95
N SER A 294 -12.57 -15.11 -12.11
CA SER A 294 -13.88 -15.73 -12.21
C SER A 294 -14.62 -15.32 -13.48
N VAL A 295 -14.44 -14.07 -13.93
CA VAL A 295 -15.03 -13.56 -15.19
C VAL A 295 -14.36 -14.23 -16.40
N VAL A 296 -13.05 -14.47 -16.33
CA VAL A 296 -12.29 -15.12 -17.40
C VAL A 296 -12.42 -16.65 -17.37
N GLY A 297 -13.12 -17.21 -16.37
CA GLY A 297 -13.35 -18.66 -16.25
C GLY A 297 -12.12 -19.45 -15.79
N LYS A 298 -11.12 -18.79 -15.18
CA LYS A 298 -9.97 -19.48 -14.58
C LYS A 298 -10.38 -20.15 -13.27
N ASP A 299 -9.64 -21.19 -12.88
CA ASP A 299 -9.79 -21.80 -11.55
C ASP A 299 -9.40 -20.78 -10.47
N VAL A 300 -10.41 -20.14 -9.89
CA VAL A 300 -10.26 -19.10 -8.87
C VAL A 300 -9.59 -19.66 -7.62
N GLY A 301 -9.88 -20.91 -7.25
CA GLY A 301 -9.31 -21.55 -6.07
C GLY A 301 -7.81 -21.71 -6.21
N HIS A 302 -7.37 -22.29 -7.33
CA HIS A 302 -5.94 -22.45 -7.62
C HIS A 302 -5.23 -21.10 -7.76
N ALA A 303 -5.78 -20.17 -8.55
CA ALA A 303 -5.17 -18.85 -8.75
C ALA A 303 -5.06 -18.04 -7.43
N SER A 304 -6.09 -18.10 -6.59
CA SER A 304 -6.08 -17.46 -5.27
C SER A 304 -5.04 -18.09 -4.34
N LEU A 305 -4.91 -19.43 -4.34
CA LEU A 305 -3.91 -20.13 -3.53
C LEU A 305 -2.48 -19.76 -3.94
N VAL A 306 -2.20 -19.64 -5.24
CA VAL A 306 -0.88 -19.17 -5.72
C VAL A 306 -0.64 -17.72 -5.28
N ARG A 307 -1.63 -16.82 -5.31
CA ARG A 307 -1.46 -15.43 -4.82
C ARG A 307 -1.24 -15.35 -3.32
N VAL A 308 -2.00 -16.11 -2.53
CA VAL A 308 -1.83 -16.16 -1.07
C VAL A 308 -0.44 -16.68 -0.71
N SER A 309 0.00 -17.78 -1.32
CA SER A 309 1.34 -18.33 -1.09
C SER A 309 2.44 -17.36 -1.51
N LEU A 310 2.29 -16.68 -2.66
CA LEU A 310 3.21 -15.62 -3.11
C LEU A 310 3.31 -14.49 -2.09
N PHE A 311 2.19 -14.01 -1.55
CA PHE A 311 2.19 -12.90 -0.59
C PHE A 311 2.76 -13.31 0.76
N ILE A 312 2.57 -14.55 1.19
CA ILE A 312 3.22 -15.11 2.38
C ILE A 312 4.73 -15.19 2.16
N ALA A 313 5.18 -15.74 1.03
CA ALA A 313 6.60 -15.81 0.67
C ALA A 313 7.23 -14.41 0.63
N LEU A 314 6.54 -13.43 0.06
CA LEU A 314 6.99 -12.04 0.03
C LEU A 314 7.08 -11.41 1.42
N ALA A 315 6.11 -11.68 2.30
CA ALA A 315 6.15 -11.23 3.69
C ALA A 315 7.33 -11.85 4.46
N LEU A 316 7.61 -13.14 4.24
CA LEU A 316 8.77 -13.84 4.81
C LEU A 316 10.09 -13.29 4.28
N TYR A 317 10.18 -13.04 2.97
CA TYR A 317 11.34 -12.39 2.35
C TYR A 317 11.58 -11.00 2.94
N ALA A 318 10.53 -10.17 3.05
CA ALA A 318 10.65 -8.85 3.64
C ALA A 318 11.14 -8.91 5.09
N TRP A 319 10.66 -9.89 5.86
CA TRP A 319 11.15 -10.15 7.21
C TRP A 319 12.64 -10.56 7.23
N ALA A 320 13.06 -11.45 6.33
CA ALA A 320 14.45 -11.89 6.21
C ALA A 320 15.39 -10.72 5.88
N VAL A 321 14.99 -9.83 4.96
CA VAL A 321 15.74 -8.60 4.62
C VAL A 321 15.91 -7.69 5.84
N VAL A 322 14.84 -7.47 6.60
CA VAL A 322 14.91 -6.65 7.83
C VAL A 322 15.84 -7.28 8.84
N TRP A 323 15.74 -8.59 9.07
CA TRP A 323 16.57 -9.33 10.02
C TRP A 323 18.06 -9.32 9.63
N ALA A 324 18.38 -9.61 8.37
CA ALA A 324 19.76 -9.59 7.88
C ALA A 324 20.40 -8.19 8.02
N LEU A 325 19.64 -7.15 7.71
CA LEU A 325 20.12 -5.77 7.80
C LEU A 325 20.29 -5.31 9.26
N GLU A 326 19.39 -5.68 10.17
CA GLU A 326 19.61 -5.41 11.61
C GLU A 326 20.83 -6.15 12.16
N TRP A 327 21.04 -7.41 11.75
CA TRP A 327 22.23 -8.16 12.14
C TRP A 327 23.52 -7.52 11.63
N TRP A 328 23.54 -7.03 10.40
CA TRP A 328 24.68 -6.29 9.86
C TRP A 328 24.96 -4.97 10.60
N ARG A 329 23.91 -4.31 11.12
CA ARG A 329 24.06 -3.09 11.91
C ARG A 329 24.68 -3.37 13.27
N THR A 330 24.21 -4.41 13.97
CA THR A 330 24.78 -4.81 15.27
C THR A 330 26.21 -5.30 15.14
N ALA A 331 26.52 -6.07 14.09
CA ALA A 331 27.87 -6.52 13.80
C ALA A 331 28.85 -5.36 13.54
N ARG A 332 28.43 -4.30 12.83
CA ARG A 332 29.25 -3.10 12.60
C ARG A 332 29.45 -2.26 13.86
N ALA A 333 28.40 -2.08 14.66
CA ALA A 333 28.51 -1.36 15.94
C ALA A 333 29.49 -2.05 16.90
N LEU A 334 29.48 -3.38 16.96
CA LEU A 334 30.42 -4.16 17.76
C LEU A 334 31.87 -4.05 17.25
N ARG A 335 32.09 -3.97 15.94
CA ARG A 335 33.43 -3.78 15.36
C ARG A 335 33.98 -2.38 15.66
N LEU A 336 33.17 -1.34 15.52
CA LEU A 336 33.59 0.04 15.81
C LEU A 336 33.84 0.28 17.31
N GLY A 337 33.02 -0.32 18.19
CA GLY A 337 33.23 -0.26 19.63
C GLY A 337 34.52 -0.97 20.10
N ARG A 338 34.99 -1.99 19.36
CA ARG A 338 36.28 -2.64 19.63
C ARG A 338 37.48 -1.79 19.19
N VAL A 339 37.36 -1.06 18.08
CA VAL A 339 38.41 -0.16 17.59
C VAL A 339 38.61 1.04 18.52
N ASN A 340 37.53 1.66 19.00
CA ASN A 340 37.64 2.78 19.95
C ASN A 340 38.29 2.37 21.28
N LYS A 341 38.01 1.16 21.76
CA LYS A 341 38.60 0.61 22.99
C LYS A 341 40.10 0.28 22.88
N GLN A 342 40.63 0.17 21.65
CA GLN A 342 42.05 -0.04 21.39
C GLN A 342 42.83 1.26 21.20
N GLN A 343 42.15 2.42 21.09
CA GLN A 343 42.79 3.74 21.00
C GLN A 343 42.86 4.47 22.34
N ASP A 344 42.10 4.01 23.34
CA ASP A 344 42.10 4.55 24.72
C ASP A 344 43.04 3.77 25.68
N VAL A 345 43.91 2.89 25.16
CA VAL A 345 44.96 2.14 25.89
C VAL A 345 46.31 2.48 25.30
#